data_AF-A0A927NYP0-F1
#
_entry.id   AF-A0A927NYP0-F1
#
_cell.length_a   1.000
_cell.length_b   1.000
_cell.length_c   1.000
_cell.angle_alpha   90.00
_cell.angle_beta   90.00
_cell.angle_gamma   90.00
#
_symmetry.space_group_name_H-M   'P 1'
#
loop_
_entity.id
_entity.type
_entity.pdbx_description
1 polymer ?
#
loop_
_entity_poly.entity_id
_entity_poly.type
_entity_poly.pdbx_seq_one_letter_code
_entity_poly.pdbx_strand_id
1 'polypeptide(L)'
;MSCVFCGREESSSASIIRCRSILFFQGIGWAKVLINSRGDDMKKFLCLYIAMCLLMGIVPSAMALPESIQIVIGETYDFGEEVTGGGEIVSLEGSVLTGKKQGTGVVESGDEKCFVVVRDQNARVFLYGISRLMTLYAGESFALTGTIYSRDPIHTVTVKVGDEIFVTEPADGAFRYSMSKIDAKVKFGSLTPGIKRMTIDVETDAGVTNVWDVTFVVKERIWQRAENSMIYEPEPVAAFFGDDSYLFDYTMEDGNIIVDPEWVRENIVSLHFFYGMSYSVNKKALPNFEVALGTILNSQVEMQYADGEVRRCDLADLVMCAMGDGTYNARFTSGGENLSSHSFGTAIDINSALPVNRMKEENRAIIADAMAKLTYLGDGFIGNTALYRFSYDGKAPETGAVPDELKNCLLYEIAFAPAGFNWGYYFSEPCDPMHFTLTEIPANERVVIVK
;
A
#
# COMPACT_ATOMS: atom_id res chain seq x y z
N MET A 1 57.20 10.93 34.03
CA MET A 1 56.60 10.13 35.13
C MET A 1 55.09 10.28 34.99
N SER A 2 54.42 9.18 34.62
CA SER A 2 52.97 8.90 34.67
C SER A 2 52.03 9.79 33.84
N CYS A 3 51.08 9.33 33.00
CA CYS A 3 50.63 8.02 32.48
C CYS A 3 49.72 8.36 31.26
N VAL A 4 49.96 7.85 30.04
CA VAL A 4 49.38 6.64 29.38
C VAL A 4 48.20 6.94 28.41
N PHE A 5 48.53 6.78 27.10
CA PHE A 5 47.78 6.36 25.88
C PHE A 5 46.65 7.25 25.28
N CYS A 6 46.83 7.88 24.10
CA CYS A 6 46.75 7.40 22.67
C CYS A 6 45.36 6.87 22.27
N GLY A 7 44.67 7.25 21.19
CA GLY A 7 44.89 7.99 19.91
C GLY A 7 43.48 8.17 19.25
N ARG A 8 43.20 8.74 18.06
CA ARG A 8 43.92 9.00 16.81
C ARG A 8 42.97 9.78 15.85
N GLU A 9 43.57 10.53 14.90
CA GLU A 9 43.12 10.91 13.54
C GLU A 9 41.86 11.80 13.35
N GLU A 10 42.02 13.07 12.92
CA GLU A 10 42.17 13.60 11.52
C GLU A 10 40.79 13.95 10.91
N SER A 11 40.57 14.98 10.09
CA SER A 11 41.36 16.10 9.59
C SER A 11 40.40 17.10 8.91
N SER A 12 40.90 18.31 8.74
CA SER A 12 40.33 19.44 8.00
C SER A 12 40.24 19.22 6.48
N SER A 13 39.28 19.87 5.82
CA SER A 13 39.54 20.55 4.53
C SER A 13 38.40 21.47 4.10
N ALA A 14 38.72 22.74 3.95
CA ALA A 14 37.98 23.69 3.10
C ALA A 14 38.16 23.29 1.63
N SER A 15 37.17 23.56 0.78
CA SER A 15 37.34 23.56 -0.67
C SER A 15 36.41 24.55 -1.35
N ILE A 16 37.08 25.47 -2.03
CA ILE A 16 36.62 26.43 -3.05
C ILE A 16 36.03 25.67 -4.23
N ILE A 17 34.83 26.05 -4.71
CA ILE A 17 34.50 25.97 -6.14
C ILE A 17 33.72 27.23 -6.57
N ARG A 18 34.36 27.98 -7.47
CA ARG A 18 33.79 29.03 -8.32
C ARG A 18 32.69 28.43 -9.21
N CYS A 19 31.59 29.15 -9.44
CA CYS A 19 30.99 29.11 -10.77
C CYS A 19 30.34 30.45 -11.15
N ARG A 20 30.60 30.83 -12.39
CA ARG A 20 30.34 32.12 -13.04
C ARG A 20 28.86 32.36 -13.28
N SER A 21 28.44 33.60 -13.05
CA SER A 21 27.23 34.17 -13.66
C SER A 21 27.48 34.45 -15.14
N ILE A 22 26.63 33.94 -16.02
CA ILE A 22 26.33 34.55 -17.32
C ILE A 22 24.81 34.57 -17.44
N LEU A 23 24.26 35.79 -17.45
CA LEU A 23 22.87 36.08 -17.80
C LEU A 23 22.67 35.90 -19.31
N PHE A 24 21.59 35.23 -19.69
CA PHE A 24 20.82 35.58 -20.88
C PHE A 24 19.33 35.47 -20.55
N PHE A 25 18.64 36.61 -20.67
CA PHE A 25 17.18 36.72 -20.65
C PHE A 25 16.64 36.40 -22.05
N GLN A 26 15.60 35.57 -22.14
CA GLN A 26 14.45 35.79 -23.03
C GLN A 26 13.38 34.70 -22.83
N GLY A 27 12.13 35.13 -22.63
CA GLY A 27 10.94 34.44 -23.15
C GLY A 27 10.22 33.42 -22.25
N ILE A 28 9.15 33.89 -21.59
CA ILE A 28 7.83 33.25 -21.41
C ILE A 28 7.79 31.79 -20.92
N GLY A 29 7.28 31.58 -19.71
CA GLY A 29 6.71 30.30 -19.27
C GLY A 29 6.89 30.05 -17.77
N TRP A 30 5.86 30.35 -16.97
CA TRP A 30 5.84 30.03 -15.55
C TRP A 30 5.66 28.52 -15.35
N ALA A 31 6.68 27.86 -14.80
CA ALA A 31 6.51 26.61 -14.07
C ALA A 31 7.58 26.51 -12.96
N LYS A 32 7.10 26.21 -11.74
CA LYS A 32 7.80 25.56 -10.61
C LYS A 32 9.23 26.03 -10.32
N VAL A 33 9.36 26.89 -9.31
CA VAL A 33 10.55 26.90 -8.45
C VAL A 33 10.17 26.24 -7.12
N LEU A 34 10.61 25.01 -6.92
CA LEU A 34 10.78 24.43 -5.59
C LEU A 34 11.93 25.19 -4.91
N ILE A 35 11.67 25.88 -3.80
CA ILE A 35 12.73 26.32 -2.89
C ILE A 35 12.56 25.60 -1.56
N ASN A 36 13.47 24.67 -1.34
CA ASN A 36 13.83 24.11 -0.06
C ASN A 36 14.67 25.16 0.68
N SER A 37 14.10 25.93 1.60
CA SER A 37 14.89 26.79 2.50
C SER A 37 14.26 26.90 3.89
N ARG A 38 15.13 26.88 4.91
CA ARG A 38 14.80 26.79 6.33
C ARG A 38 14.33 28.15 6.90
N GLY A 39 13.11 28.16 7.45
CA GLY A 39 12.66 28.87 8.66
C GLY A 39 12.88 30.39 8.85
N ASP A 40 14.10 30.90 8.73
CA ASP A 40 14.47 32.21 9.28
C ASP A 40 14.55 33.35 8.24
N ASP A 41 14.67 33.05 6.96
CA ASP A 41 14.71 34.09 5.92
C ASP A 41 13.32 34.65 5.55
N MET A 42 12.25 33.90 5.83
CA MET A 42 10.87 34.31 5.55
C MET A 42 10.39 35.43 6.48
N LYS A 43 10.88 35.46 7.74
CA LYS A 43 10.55 36.52 8.71
C LYS A 43 11.15 37.87 8.32
N LYS A 44 12.35 37.88 7.73
CA LYS A 44 13.01 39.12 7.29
C LYS A 44 12.32 39.73 6.07
N PHE A 45 11.80 38.88 5.17
CA PHE A 45 11.05 39.35 3.99
C PHE A 45 9.68 39.93 4.38
N LEU A 46 8.99 39.30 5.33
CA LEU A 46 7.70 39.77 5.84
C LEU A 46 7.83 41.10 6.60
N CYS A 47 8.89 41.28 7.40
CA CYS A 47 9.15 42.55 8.09
C CYS A 47 9.48 43.70 7.11
N LEU A 48 10.16 43.42 5.99
CA LEU A 48 10.47 44.43 4.98
C LEU A 48 9.21 44.86 4.19
N TYR A 49 8.30 43.91 3.94
CA TYR A 49 7.03 44.16 3.26
C TYR A 49 6.06 44.98 4.13
N ILE A 50 5.92 44.63 5.41
CA ILE A 50 5.07 45.37 6.36
C ILE A 50 5.60 46.79 6.60
N ALA A 51 6.93 46.97 6.66
CA ALA A 51 7.54 48.30 6.76
C ALA A 51 7.27 49.17 5.52
N MET A 52 7.25 48.57 4.32
CA MET A 52 6.87 49.27 3.09
C MET A 52 5.37 49.67 3.06
N CYS A 53 4.47 48.83 3.57
CA CYS A 53 3.04 49.13 3.65
C CYS A 53 2.74 50.28 4.65
N LEU A 54 3.46 50.33 5.77
CA LEU A 54 3.35 51.42 6.76
C LEU A 54 3.90 52.76 6.24
N LEU A 55 4.95 52.73 5.40
CA LEU A 55 5.51 53.93 4.75
C LEU A 55 4.61 54.51 3.66
N MET A 56 3.66 53.73 3.14
CA MET A 56 2.74 54.16 2.07
C MET A 56 1.38 54.68 2.57
N GLY A 57 1.16 54.78 3.89
CA GLY A 57 0.04 55.53 4.47
C GLY A 57 -1.36 55.01 4.17
N ILE A 58 -1.51 53.71 3.87
CA ILE A 58 -2.83 53.11 3.60
C ILE A 58 -3.45 52.68 4.94
N VAL A 59 -4.39 53.48 5.46
CA VAL A 59 -5.23 53.10 6.59
C VAL A 59 -6.42 52.28 6.06
N PRO A 60 -6.71 51.06 6.58
CA PRO A 60 -7.88 50.33 6.13
C PRO A 60 -9.14 50.97 6.72
N SER A 61 -10.01 51.46 5.84
CA SER A 61 -11.38 51.83 6.22
C SER A 61 -12.25 50.57 6.22
N ALA A 62 -13.02 50.41 7.30
CA ALA A 62 -14.10 49.45 7.55
C ALA A 62 -14.50 48.53 6.39
N MET A 63 -14.18 47.23 6.51
CA MET A 63 -14.77 46.18 5.68
C MET A 63 -15.97 45.56 6.41
N ALA A 64 -17.14 45.66 5.78
CA ALA A 64 -18.29 44.84 6.09
C ALA A 64 -18.02 43.38 5.70
N LEU A 65 -18.44 42.44 6.55
CA LEU A 65 -18.32 41.00 6.32
C LEU A 65 -19.14 40.55 5.09
N PRO A 66 -18.62 39.64 4.24
CA PRO A 66 -19.40 39.08 3.14
C PRO A 66 -20.35 37.98 3.64
N GLU A 67 -21.63 38.12 3.30
CA GLU A 67 -22.62 37.05 3.35
C GLU A 67 -22.36 36.06 2.19
N SER A 68 -21.51 35.05 2.38
CA SER A 68 -21.47 33.92 1.42
C SER A 68 -21.05 32.60 2.06
N ILE A 69 -21.76 31.54 1.65
CA ILE A 69 -21.49 30.13 1.96
C ILE A 69 -20.16 29.74 1.32
N GLN A 70 -19.22 29.18 2.10
CA GLN A 70 -17.99 28.59 1.57
C GLN A 70 -18.18 27.09 1.32
N ILE A 71 -18.10 26.69 0.05
CA ILE A 71 -17.95 25.30 -0.38
C ILE A 71 -16.44 25.04 -0.44
N VAL A 72 -15.92 24.15 0.41
CA VAL A 72 -14.51 23.76 0.38
C VAL A 72 -14.42 22.34 -0.16
N ILE A 73 -13.78 22.19 -1.32
CA ILE A 73 -13.41 20.90 -1.91
C ILE A 73 -11.89 20.82 -1.86
N GLY A 74 -11.36 19.83 -1.12
CA GLY A 74 -9.96 19.38 -1.22
C GLY A 74 -8.89 20.30 -0.64
N GLU A 75 -8.06 19.70 0.23
CA GLU A 75 -6.83 20.21 0.85
C GLU A 75 -6.96 21.19 2.05
N THR A 76 -6.27 20.77 3.11
CA THR A 76 -6.18 21.30 4.48
C THR A 76 -5.85 22.79 4.57
N TYR A 77 -6.59 23.52 5.41
CA TYR A 77 -6.17 24.83 5.94
C TYR A 77 -6.39 24.91 7.46
N ASP A 78 -5.33 25.27 8.17
CA ASP A 78 -5.29 25.56 9.60
C ASP A 78 -5.76 27.00 9.86
N PHE A 79 -6.44 27.26 10.98
CA PHE A 79 -7.02 28.57 11.27
C PHE A 79 -5.93 29.56 11.74
N GLY A 80 -5.80 30.72 11.07
CA GLY A 80 -4.94 31.81 11.56
C GLY A 80 -4.88 33.12 10.77
N GLU A 81 -5.26 33.18 9.47
CA GLU A 81 -5.17 34.42 8.69
C GLU A 81 -6.46 34.75 7.93
N GLU A 82 -6.79 36.03 7.89
CA GLU A 82 -7.89 36.61 7.11
C GLU A 82 -7.55 36.50 5.61
N VAL A 83 -8.39 35.82 4.83
CA VAL A 83 -8.18 35.71 3.38
C VAL A 83 -8.66 37.00 2.72
N THR A 84 -7.76 37.97 2.57
CA THR A 84 -7.93 39.09 1.65
C THR A 84 -7.19 38.80 0.34
N GLY A 85 -7.90 38.23 -0.63
CA GLY A 85 -7.36 37.99 -1.97
C GLY A 85 -8.40 37.40 -2.90
N GLY A 86 -8.95 38.24 -3.79
CA GLY A 86 -9.87 37.82 -4.85
C GLY A 86 -9.18 37.01 -5.94
N GLY A 87 -8.90 35.73 -5.68
CA GLY A 87 -8.59 34.73 -6.69
C GLY A 87 -9.83 33.91 -7.01
N GLU A 88 -10.19 33.82 -8.28
CA GLU A 88 -11.38 33.12 -8.79
C GLU A 88 -11.49 31.68 -8.25
N ILE A 89 -12.60 31.39 -7.59
CA ILE A 89 -13.04 30.02 -7.31
C ILE A 89 -13.62 29.48 -8.61
N VAL A 90 -12.94 28.50 -9.21
CA VAL A 90 -13.41 27.83 -10.42
C VAL A 90 -14.69 27.07 -10.09
N SER A 91 -15.79 27.49 -10.69
CA SER A 91 -17.08 26.81 -10.60
C SER A 91 -16.97 25.43 -11.22
N LEU A 92 -17.13 24.37 -10.42
CA LEU A 92 -17.54 23.07 -10.95
C LEU A 92 -18.99 23.22 -11.42
N GLU A 93 -19.23 22.94 -12.70
CA GLU A 93 -20.57 22.92 -13.30
C GLU A 93 -21.45 21.89 -12.56
N GLY A 94 -22.26 22.39 -11.65
CA GLY A 94 -23.24 21.63 -10.88
C GLY A 94 -24.22 22.61 -10.24
N SER A 95 -25.50 22.42 -10.55
CA SER A 95 -26.68 23.18 -10.14
C SER A 95 -26.50 24.09 -8.91
N VAL A 96 -26.67 25.40 -9.10
CA VAL A 96 -26.71 26.41 -8.03
C VAL A 96 -27.81 26.05 -7.02
N LEU A 97 -27.43 25.63 -5.81
CA LEU A 97 -28.35 25.43 -4.69
C LEU A 97 -28.82 26.79 -4.16
N THR A 98 -29.95 27.28 -4.65
CA THR A 98 -30.65 28.45 -4.06
C THR A 98 -31.69 27.96 -3.04
N GLY A 99 -31.37 28.00 -1.75
CA GLY A 99 -32.30 27.65 -0.68
C GLY A 99 -31.96 28.34 0.65
N LYS A 100 -32.90 29.13 1.18
CA LYS A 100 -32.83 29.77 2.52
C LYS A 100 -33.30 28.82 3.63
N LYS A 101 -32.78 27.60 3.70
CA LYS A 101 -33.17 26.65 4.76
C LYS A 101 -31.92 26.12 5.47
N GLN A 102 -31.82 26.38 6.78
CA GLN A 102 -30.92 25.63 7.65
C GLN A 102 -31.33 24.15 7.58
N GLY A 103 -30.39 23.28 7.21
CA GLY A 103 -30.61 21.85 7.13
C GLY A 103 -29.46 21.12 6.42
N THR A 104 -29.25 19.86 6.81
CA THR A 104 -28.37 18.91 6.13
C THR A 104 -28.93 18.57 4.75
N GLY A 105 -28.24 18.99 3.69
CA GLY A 105 -28.53 18.58 2.31
C GLY A 105 -27.59 17.45 1.88
N VAL A 106 -28.12 16.44 1.19
CA VAL A 106 -27.32 15.43 0.50
C VAL A 106 -26.83 16.04 -0.81
N VAL A 107 -25.51 16.21 -0.96
CA VAL A 107 -24.91 16.50 -2.26
C VAL A 107 -24.59 15.16 -2.91
N GLU A 108 -25.35 14.77 -3.93
CA GLU A 108 -25.05 13.60 -4.75
C GLU A 108 -23.91 13.95 -5.72
N SER A 109 -22.69 13.58 -5.34
CA SER A 109 -21.57 13.49 -6.28
C SER A 109 -21.61 12.12 -6.94
N GLY A 110 -21.62 12.09 -8.28
CA GLY A 110 -21.41 10.85 -9.07
C GLY A 110 -19.98 10.32 -8.97
N ASP A 111 -19.10 11.04 -8.28
CA ASP A 111 -17.73 10.64 -7.98
C ASP A 111 -17.65 10.26 -6.50
N GLU A 112 -17.40 8.98 -6.22
CA GLU A 112 -17.39 8.41 -4.85
C GLU A 112 -16.29 9.00 -3.93
N LYS A 113 -15.37 9.79 -4.51
CA LYS A 113 -14.19 10.33 -3.84
C LYS A 113 -14.30 11.81 -3.45
N CYS A 114 -15.37 12.51 -3.84
CA CYS A 114 -15.55 13.93 -3.56
C CYS A 114 -16.47 14.14 -2.34
N PHE A 115 -15.97 14.83 -1.31
CA PHE A 115 -16.78 15.33 -0.20
C PHE A 115 -16.95 16.85 -0.31
N VAL A 116 -18.19 17.30 -0.22
CA VAL A 116 -18.57 18.70 -0.07
C VAL A 116 -18.87 18.96 1.40
N VAL A 117 -17.98 19.66 2.10
CA VAL A 117 -18.29 20.21 3.42
C VAL A 117 -18.86 21.60 3.21
N VAL A 118 -20.18 21.74 3.37
CA VAL A 118 -20.82 23.06 3.44
C VAL A 118 -20.48 23.64 4.82
N ARG A 119 -19.54 24.59 4.88
CA ARG A 119 -19.33 25.39 6.08
C ARG A 119 -20.48 26.40 6.17
N ASP A 120 -21.48 26.11 7.01
CA ASP A 120 -22.35 27.18 7.50
C ASP A 120 -21.55 27.99 8.54
N GLN A 121 -21.04 29.15 8.13
CA GLN A 121 -20.31 30.07 9.01
C GLN A 121 -21.17 30.59 10.17
N ASN A 122 -22.49 30.36 10.13
CA ASN A 122 -23.41 30.70 11.21
C ASN A 122 -23.79 29.50 12.08
N ALA A 123 -23.32 28.28 11.78
CA ALA A 123 -23.56 27.13 12.63
C ALA A 123 -22.89 27.32 14.00
N ARG A 124 -23.69 27.24 15.07
CA ARG A 124 -23.18 27.30 16.45
C ARG A 124 -22.39 26.05 16.83
N VAL A 125 -22.74 24.90 16.25
CA VAL A 125 -22.08 23.61 16.44
C VAL A 125 -21.95 22.91 15.09
N PHE A 126 -20.79 22.33 14.78
CA PHE A 126 -20.57 21.55 13.56
C PHE A 126 -19.52 20.44 13.76
N LEU A 127 -19.59 19.39 12.93
CA LEU A 127 -18.65 18.27 12.89
C LEU A 127 -17.78 18.37 11.64
N TYR A 128 -16.46 18.19 11.80
CA TYR A 128 -15.50 18.21 10.70
C TYR A 128 -14.60 16.96 10.70
N GLY A 129 -14.36 16.39 9.51
CA GLY A 129 -13.40 15.30 9.33
C GLY A 129 -13.92 13.90 9.67
N ILE A 130 -15.24 13.68 9.62
CA ILE A 130 -15.84 12.35 9.76
C ILE A 130 -15.79 11.58 8.43
N SER A 131 -15.46 10.29 8.49
CA SER A 131 -15.48 9.41 7.32
C SER A 131 -16.91 9.10 6.85
N ARG A 132 -17.10 8.90 5.55
CA ARG A 132 -18.40 8.53 4.98
C ARG A 132 -18.73 7.07 5.32
N LEU A 133 -19.93 6.83 5.83
CA LEU A 133 -20.47 5.50 6.10
C LEU A 133 -21.68 5.26 5.19
N MET A 134 -21.54 4.37 4.21
CA MET A 134 -22.62 4.00 3.27
C MET A 134 -23.04 2.54 3.43
N THR A 135 -22.04 1.65 3.52
CA THR A 135 -22.22 0.21 3.75
C THR A 135 -21.25 -0.24 4.82
N LEU A 136 -21.70 -1.16 5.68
CA LEU A 136 -20.89 -1.87 6.66
C LEU A 136 -21.29 -3.35 6.59
N TYR A 137 -20.38 -4.29 6.81
CA TYR A 137 -20.76 -5.68 7.00
C TYR A 137 -20.91 -6.01 8.49
N ALA A 138 -21.84 -6.91 8.83
CA ALA A 138 -22.02 -7.38 10.20
C ALA A 138 -20.69 -7.91 10.78
N GLY A 139 -20.36 -7.51 12.01
CA GLY A 139 -19.08 -7.82 12.65
C GLY A 139 -17.97 -6.79 12.38
N GLU A 140 -18.09 -5.93 11.37
CA GLU A 140 -17.05 -4.94 11.06
C GLU A 140 -17.05 -3.74 12.01
N SER A 141 -15.86 -3.19 12.22
CA SER A 141 -15.69 -1.94 12.94
C SER A 141 -15.73 -0.75 11.97
N PHE A 142 -16.29 0.37 12.43
CA PHE A 142 -16.21 1.65 11.75
C PHE A 142 -15.59 2.67 12.68
N ALA A 143 -14.57 3.39 12.21
CA ALA A 143 -13.87 4.39 13.00
C ALA A 143 -14.60 5.74 12.93
N LEU A 144 -15.07 6.23 14.08
CA LEU A 144 -15.59 7.58 14.26
C LEU A 144 -14.44 8.57 14.34
N THR A 145 -14.10 9.14 13.18
CA THR A 145 -13.10 10.18 13.03
C THR A 145 -13.73 11.58 13.11
N GLY A 146 -12.87 12.59 13.23
CA GLY A 146 -13.28 13.99 13.17
C GLY A 146 -13.33 14.72 14.52
N THR A 147 -13.71 15.99 14.46
CA THR A 147 -13.76 16.91 15.60
C THR A 147 -15.02 17.76 15.50
N ILE A 148 -15.75 17.83 16.61
CA ILE A 148 -16.88 18.74 16.83
C ILE A 148 -16.32 20.08 17.30
N TYR A 149 -16.84 21.17 16.74
CA TYR A 149 -16.55 22.54 17.11
C TYR A 149 -17.84 23.22 17.55
N SER A 150 -17.79 23.98 18.63
CA SER A 150 -18.93 24.73 19.16
C SER A 150 -18.55 26.14 19.57
N ARG A 151 -19.48 27.08 19.44
CA ARG A 151 -19.40 28.44 20.02
C ARG A 151 -19.84 28.50 21.47
N ASP A 152 -20.54 27.46 21.94
CA ASP A 152 -21.02 27.30 23.30
C ASP A 152 -20.32 26.10 23.97
N PRO A 153 -20.11 26.11 25.30
CA PRO A 153 -19.57 24.96 26.02
C PRO A 153 -20.34 23.67 25.69
N ILE A 154 -19.62 22.62 25.29
CA ILE A 154 -20.20 21.31 25.01
C ILE A 154 -20.30 20.54 26.32
N HIS A 155 -21.50 20.08 26.65
CA HIS A 155 -21.77 19.27 27.83
C HIS A 155 -21.65 17.78 27.52
N THR A 156 -22.36 17.34 26.47
CA THR A 156 -22.39 15.93 26.09
C THR A 156 -22.35 15.75 24.57
N VAL A 157 -21.80 14.63 24.13
CA VAL A 157 -21.87 14.14 22.76
C VAL A 157 -22.52 12.78 22.79
N THR A 158 -23.59 12.61 22.02
CA THR A 158 -24.36 11.36 21.94
C THR A 158 -24.33 10.82 20.52
N VAL A 159 -23.92 9.56 20.37
CA VAL A 159 -23.99 8.80 19.11
C VAL A 159 -25.11 7.77 19.23
N LYS A 160 -26.03 7.78 18.27
CA LYS A 160 -27.13 6.81 18.18
C LYS A 160 -27.07 6.10 16.84
N VAL A 161 -27.29 4.79 16.82
CA VAL A 161 -27.43 4.00 15.59
C VAL A 161 -28.64 3.09 15.71
N GLY A 162 -29.72 3.44 14.99
CA GLY A 162 -31.02 2.78 15.15
C GLY A 162 -31.44 2.71 16.62
N ASP A 163 -31.98 1.55 17.02
CA ASP A 163 -32.32 1.23 18.42
C ASP A 163 -31.24 0.38 19.11
N GLU A 164 -30.11 0.11 18.44
CA GLU A 164 -29.10 -0.86 18.89
C GLU A 164 -27.91 -0.22 19.60
N ILE A 165 -27.54 0.99 19.19
CA ILE A 165 -26.43 1.72 19.80
C ILE A 165 -26.92 3.06 20.31
N PHE A 166 -26.63 3.32 21.58
CA PHE A 166 -26.84 4.59 22.24
C PHE A 166 -25.67 4.84 23.20
N VAL A 167 -24.78 5.75 22.84
CA VAL A 167 -23.59 6.07 23.63
C VAL A 167 -23.53 7.58 23.85
N THR A 168 -23.39 8.00 25.11
CA THR A 168 -23.25 9.41 25.50
C THR A 168 -21.96 9.60 26.27
N GLU A 169 -21.17 10.61 25.90
CA GLU A 169 -19.92 10.96 26.56
C GLU A 169 -19.92 12.42 27.03
N PRO A 170 -19.41 12.70 28.24
CA PRO A 170 -19.23 14.06 28.72
C PRO A 170 -18.10 14.77 27.95
N ALA A 171 -18.25 16.08 27.80
CA ALA A 171 -17.28 16.96 27.14
C ALA A 171 -16.76 18.09 28.05
N ASP A 172 -17.18 18.13 29.32
CA ASP A 172 -16.69 19.01 30.38
C ASP A 172 -16.66 20.51 30.02
N GLY A 173 -17.63 20.98 29.24
CA GLY A 173 -17.73 22.38 28.81
C GLY A 173 -16.70 22.79 27.75
N ALA A 174 -16.05 21.83 27.09
CA ALA A 174 -15.09 22.14 26.03
C ALA A 174 -15.76 22.76 24.79
N PHE A 175 -15.05 23.63 24.07
CA PHE A 175 -15.52 24.17 22.77
C PHE A 175 -15.12 23.30 21.58
N ARG A 176 -14.35 22.24 21.83
CA ARG A 176 -13.89 21.26 20.83
C ARG A 176 -13.93 19.86 21.41
N TYR A 177 -14.45 18.90 20.64
CA TYR A 177 -14.54 17.51 21.05
C TYR A 177 -14.03 16.59 19.94
N SER A 178 -12.99 15.80 20.23
CA SER A 178 -12.48 14.79 19.28
C SER A 178 -13.33 13.53 19.35
N MET A 179 -13.78 13.04 18.19
CA MET A 179 -14.58 11.82 18.10
C MET A 179 -13.84 10.57 18.60
N SER A 180 -12.50 10.58 18.60
CA SER A 180 -11.68 9.51 19.20
C SER A 180 -12.01 9.23 20.68
N LYS A 181 -12.57 10.20 21.42
CA LYS A 181 -12.97 10.05 22.83
C LYS A 181 -14.19 9.15 23.02
N ILE A 182 -15.08 9.08 22.03
CA ILE A 182 -16.29 8.24 22.05
C ILE A 182 -16.15 7.00 21.14
N ASP A 183 -15.28 7.04 20.14
CA ASP A 183 -15.09 6.01 19.11
C ASP A 183 -15.02 4.58 19.67
N ALA A 184 -14.08 4.32 20.58
CA ALA A 184 -13.88 2.98 21.15
C ALA A 184 -15.12 2.43 21.90
N LYS A 185 -16.09 3.28 22.26
CA LYS A 185 -17.33 2.91 22.96
C LYS A 185 -18.49 2.63 22.00
N VAL A 186 -18.42 3.11 20.76
CA VAL A 186 -19.44 2.86 19.73
C VAL A 186 -19.11 1.56 19.01
N LYS A 187 -19.84 0.48 19.32
CA LYS A 187 -19.56 -0.86 18.82
C LYS A 187 -20.29 -1.17 17.52
N PHE A 188 -19.82 -0.62 16.39
CA PHE A 188 -20.42 -0.89 15.07
C PHE A 188 -20.48 -2.38 14.72
N GLY A 189 -19.50 -3.18 15.15
CA GLY A 189 -19.47 -4.62 14.87
C GLY A 189 -20.62 -5.42 15.51
N SER A 190 -21.36 -4.86 16.47
CA SER A 190 -22.53 -5.53 17.06
C SER A 190 -23.84 -5.23 16.33
N LEU A 191 -23.83 -4.42 15.27
CA LEU A 191 -25.04 -4.08 14.52
C LEU A 191 -25.57 -5.29 13.75
N THR A 192 -26.88 -5.52 13.86
CA THR A 192 -27.59 -6.50 13.05
C THR A 192 -27.73 -6.03 11.60
N PRO A 193 -27.85 -6.95 10.62
CA PRO A 193 -28.12 -6.57 9.22
C PRO A 193 -29.39 -5.71 9.05
N GLY A 194 -29.37 -4.79 8.10
CA GLY A 194 -30.48 -3.92 7.73
C GLY A 194 -30.07 -2.47 7.50
N ILE A 195 -31.03 -1.64 7.08
CA ILE A 195 -30.84 -0.19 6.96
C ILE A 195 -30.77 0.42 8.36
N LYS A 196 -29.70 1.16 8.63
CA LYS A 196 -29.46 1.87 9.89
C LYS A 196 -29.42 3.37 9.65
N ARG A 197 -29.83 4.12 10.67
CA ARG A 197 -29.66 5.58 10.73
C ARG A 197 -28.74 5.90 11.89
N MET A 198 -27.66 6.63 11.62
CA MET A 198 -26.74 7.13 12.64
C MET A 198 -26.95 8.62 12.82
N THR A 199 -27.11 9.04 14.08
CA THR A 199 -27.15 10.45 14.46
C THR A 199 -26.07 10.78 15.47
N ILE A 200 -25.50 11.99 15.36
CA ILE A 200 -24.60 12.56 16.36
C ILE A 200 -25.25 13.83 16.90
N ASP A 201 -25.67 13.79 18.15
CA ASP A 201 -26.32 14.89 18.86
C ASP A 201 -25.35 15.50 19.87
N VAL A 202 -25.27 16.83 19.91
CA VAL A 202 -24.37 17.59 20.77
C VAL A 202 -25.19 18.50 21.68
N GLU A 203 -25.03 18.36 22.99
CA GLU A 203 -25.66 19.20 23.99
C GLU A 203 -24.74 20.35 24.38
N THR A 204 -25.27 21.56 24.35
CA THR A 204 -24.57 22.79 24.72
C THR A 204 -25.47 23.67 25.60
N ASP A 205 -24.94 24.78 26.11
CA ASP A 205 -25.76 25.80 26.79
C ASP A 205 -26.92 26.35 25.93
N ALA A 206 -26.79 26.28 24.61
CA ALA A 206 -27.82 26.72 23.67
C ALA A 206 -28.91 25.65 23.40
N GLY A 207 -28.73 24.44 23.93
CA GLY A 207 -29.56 23.27 23.69
C GLY A 207 -28.87 22.17 22.87
N VAL A 208 -29.67 21.22 22.40
CA VAL A 208 -29.21 20.04 21.65
C VAL A 208 -29.23 20.32 20.14
N THR A 209 -28.10 20.07 19.48
CA THR A 209 -27.95 20.20 18.02
C THR A 209 -27.53 18.87 17.41
N ASN A 210 -28.23 18.40 16.39
CA ASN A 210 -27.77 17.29 15.56
C ASN A 210 -26.73 17.79 14.56
N VAL A 211 -25.51 17.22 14.59
CA VAL A 211 -24.39 17.62 13.73
C VAL A 211 -24.05 16.59 12.65
N TRP A 212 -24.70 15.42 12.72
CA TRP A 212 -24.57 14.36 11.74
C TRP A 212 -25.82 13.49 11.73
N ASP A 213 -26.30 13.17 10.55
CA ASP A 213 -27.47 12.33 10.32
C ASP A 213 -27.28 11.61 8.98
N VAL A 214 -27.01 10.30 9.04
CA VAL A 214 -26.73 9.49 7.86
C VAL A 214 -27.47 8.17 7.93
N THR A 215 -27.95 7.72 6.77
CA THR A 215 -28.48 6.37 6.59
C THR A 215 -27.44 5.52 5.89
N PHE A 216 -27.20 4.32 6.40
CA PHE A 216 -26.27 3.35 5.82
C PHE A 216 -26.85 1.94 5.92
N VAL A 217 -26.28 0.99 5.17
CA VAL A 217 -26.74 -0.40 5.16
C VAL A 217 -25.73 -1.27 5.90
N VAL A 218 -26.20 -2.05 6.89
CA VAL A 218 -25.44 -3.17 7.43
C VAL A 218 -25.83 -4.41 6.64
N LYS A 219 -24.87 -5.01 5.93
CA LYS A 219 -25.09 -6.24 5.15
C LYS A 219 -24.67 -7.46 5.96
N GLU A 220 -25.40 -8.55 5.77
CA GLU A 220 -24.91 -9.87 6.15
C GLU A 220 -23.78 -10.29 5.18
N ARG A 221 -22.70 -10.87 5.71
CA ARG A 221 -21.69 -11.54 4.86
C ARG A 221 -22.24 -12.90 4.48
N ILE A 222 -22.48 -13.10 3.18
CA ILE A 222 -22.85 -14.39 2.65
C ILE A 222 -21.56 -15.14 2.33
N TRP A 223 -21.14 -15.98 3.27
CA TRP A 223 -19.99 -16.84 3.11
C TRP A 223 -20.31 -18.00 2.17
N GLN A 224 -19.39 -18.24 1.24
CA GLN A 224 -19.33 -19.40 0.36
C GLN A 224 -18.15 -20.26 0.79
N ARG A 225 -18.28 -21.57 0.67
CA ARG A 225 -17.19 -22.51 0.94
C ARG A 225 -16.38 -22.72 -0.34
N ALA A 226 -15.07 -22.54 -0.29
CA ALA A 226 -14.19 -23.00 -1.36
C ALA A 226 -14.25 -24.53 -1.45
N GLU A 227 -14.35 -25.05 -2.66
CA GLU A 227 -14.46 -26.49 -2.93
C GLU A 227 -13.34 -26.96 -3.85
N ASN A 228 -13.01 -28.25 -3.79
CA ASN A 228 -12.04 -28.86 -4.71
C ASN A 228 -12.44 -28.73 -6.19
N SER A 229 -13.74 -28.60 -6.47
CA SER A 229 -14.27 -28.32 -7.82
C SER A 229 -13.83 -26.97 -8.38
N MET A 230 -13.38 -26.05 -7.52
CA MET A 230 -12.86 -24.73 -7.89
C MET A 230 -11.34 -24.74 -8.08
N ILE A 231 -10.68 -25.90 -8.03
CA ILE A 231 -9.23 -26.02 -8.15
C ILE A 231 -8.94 -26.81 -9.42
N TYR A 232 -8.06 -26.29 -10.27
CA TYR A 232 -7.74 -26.93 -11.55
C TYR A 232 -7.22 -28.37 -11.35
N GLU A 233 -6.30 -28.55 -10.41
CA GLU A 233 -5.81 -29.86 -9.96
C GLU A 233 -5.89 -29.91 -8.42
N PRO A 234 -6.96 -30.50 -7.84
CA PRO A 234 -7.11 -30.54 -6.38
C PRO A 234 -6.19 -31.57 -5.72
N GLU A 235 -5.83 -32.65 -6.42
CA GLU A 235 -5.05 -33.76 -5.86
C GLU A 235 -3.65 -33.33 -5.34
N PRO A 236 -2.85 -32.51 -6.07
CA PRO A 236 -1.57 -32.05 -5.56
C PRO A 236 -1.70 -31.12 -4.34
N VAL A 237 -2.75 -30.30 -4.30
CA VAL A 237 -3.05 -29.44 -3.15
C VAL A 237 -3.38 -30.32 -1.94
N ALA A 238 -4.32 -31.26 -2.09
CA ALA A 238 -4.70 -32.20 -1.04
C ALA A 238 -3.50 -33.04 -0.56
N ALA A 239 -2.63 -33.49 -1.47
CA ALA A 239 -1.43 -34.25 -1.13
C ALA A 239 -0.42 -33.41 -0.32
N PHE A 240 -0.23 -32.13 -0.66
CA PHE A 240 0.65 -31.23 0.09
C PHE A 240 0.12 -30.95 1.49
N PHE A 241 -1.18 -30.65 1.61
CA PHE A 241 -1.79 -30.33 2.90
C PHE A 241 -2.05 -31.57 3.77
N GLY A 242 -2.30 -32.73 3.17
CA GLY A 242 -2.66 -33.99 3.84
C GLY A 242 -4.08 -34.03 4.40
N ASP A 243 -4.85 -32.95 4.24
CA ASP A 243 -6.22 -32.74 4.73
C ASP A 243 -6.88 -31.57 3.99
N ASP A 244 -8.18 -31.33 4.22
CA ASP A 244 -8.95 -30.24 3.60
C ASP A 244 -8.77 -28.86 4.28
N SER A 245 -7.74 -28.66 5.12
CA SER A 245 -7.55 -27.40 5.86
C SER A 245 -7.25 -26.20 4.96
N TYR A 246 -6.85 -26.43 3.72
CA TYR A 246 -6.60 -25.39 2.71
C TYR A 246 -7.88 -24.78 2.13
N LEU A 247 -9.03 -25.46 2.27
CA LEU A 247 -10.32 -24.91 1.87
C LEU A 247 -10.77 -23.89 2.91
N PHE A 248 -11.25 -22.74 2.43
CA PHE A 248 -11.65 -21.61 3.25
C PHE A 248 -13.03 -21.09 2.87
N ASP A 249 -13.66 -20.39 3.80
CA ASP A 249 -14.88 -19.65 3.52
C ASP A 249 -14.50 -18.29 2.95
N TYR A 250 -15.26 -17.80 1.97
CA TYR A 250 -15.02 -16.52 1.32
C TYR A 250 -16.31 -15.81 0.90
N THR A 251 -16.22 -14.51 0.66
CA THR A 251 -17.25 -13.72 -0.02
C THR A 251 -16.62 -12.93 -1.17
N MET A 252 -17.44 -12.48 -2.11
CA MET A 252 -17.01 -11.61 -3.21
C MET A 252 -17.31 -10.15 -2.88
N GLU A 253 -16.30 -9.29 -2.94
CA GLU A 253 -16.42 -7.83 -2.76
C GLU A 253 -15.66 -7.10 -3.86
N ASP A 254 -16.36 -6.30 -4.65
CA ASP A 254 -15.81 -5.55 -5.79
C ASP A 254 -14.94 -6.39 -6.74
N GLY A 255 -15.37 -7.63 -6.98
CA GLY A 255 -14.67 -8.60 -7.84
C GLY A 255 -13.50 -9.34 -7.17
N ASN A 256 -13.23 -9.09 -5.88
CA ASN A 256 -12.16 -9.71 -5.13
C ASN A 256 -12.69 -10.78 -4.17
N ILE A 257 -11.88 -11.81 -3.92
CA ILE A 257 -12.15 -12.81 -2.89
C ILE A 257 -11.75 -12.21 -1.54
N ILE A 258 -12.70 -12.13 -0.62
CA ILE A 258 -12.45 -11.82 0.78
C ILE A 258 -12.59 -13.12 1.56
N VAL A 259 -11.46 -13.64 2.03
CA VAL A 259 -11.40 -14.88 2.82
C VAL A 259 -11.80 -14.61 4.26
N ASP A 260 -12.41 -15.61 4.91
CA ASP A 260 -12.73 -15.57 6.34
C ASP A 260 -11.49 -15.18 7.17
N PRO A 261 -11.54 -14.03 7.88
CA PRO A 261 -10.44 -13.56 8.70
C PRO A 261 -9.98 -14.55 9.76
N GLU A 262 -10.85 -15.44 10.24
CA GLU A 262 -10.46 -16.52 11.15
C GLU A 262 -9.55 -17.52 10.47
N TRP A 263 -9.94 -18.02 9.30
CA TRP A 263 -9.10 -18.92 8.52
C TRP A 263 -7.75 -18.29 8.18
N VAL A 264 -7.73 -17.01 7.77
CA VAL A 264 -6.47 -16.29 7.48
C VAL A 264 -5.57 -16.23 8.71
N ARG A 265 -6.12 -15.87 9.88
CA ARG A 265 -5.37 -15.78 11.13
C ARG A 265 -4.79 -17.11 11.57
N GLU A 266 -5.51 -18.20 11.32
CA GLU A 266 -5.08 -19.54 11.70
C GLU A 266 -4.04 -20.15 10.75
N ASN A 267 -4.04 -19.76 9.47
CA ASN A 267 -3.29 -20.46 8.43
C ASN A 267 -2.23 -19.63 7.73
N ILE A 268 -2.35 -18.31 7.73
CA ILE A 268 -1.41 -17.40 7.04
C ILE A 268 -0.52 -16.69 8.06
N VAL A 269 0.79 -16.76 7.82
CA VAL A 269 1.83 -16.19 8.68
C VAL A 269 2.74 -15.25 7.88
N SER A 270 3.35 -14.29 8.56
CA SER A 270 4.29 -13.37 7.95
C SER A 270 5.71 -13.94 7.98
N LEU A 271 6.34 -14.03 6.81
CA LEU A 271 7.74 -14.37 6.62
C LEU A 271 8.52 -13.10 6.28
N HIS A 272 9.54 -12.79 7.08
CA HIS A 272 10.41 -11.63 6.87
C HIS A 272 11.73 -12.09 6.28
N PHE A 273 12.10 -11.57 5.10
CA PHE A 273 13.22 -12.18 4.40
C PHE A 273 14.16 -11.17 3.73
N PHE A 274 13.73 -10.50 2.67
CA PHE A 274 14.58 -9.56 1.95
C PHE A 274 14.40 -8.13 2.46
N TYR A 275 15.47 -7.49 2.93
CA TYR A 275 15.51 -6.05 3.21
C TYR A 275 14.37 -5.50 4.09
N GLY A 276 13.83 -6.31 5.01
CA GLY A 276 12.71 -5.93 5.88
C GLY A 276 11.33 -6.08 5.25
N MET A 277 11.22 -6.67 4.05
CA MET A 277 9.94 -7.01 3.42
C MET A 277 9.30 -8.22 4.10
N SER A 278 7.97 -8.17 4.20
CA SER A 278 7.12 -9.23 4.75
C SER A 278 6.30 -9.90 3.64
N TYR A 279 6.30 -11.21 3.64
CA TYR A 279 5.49 -12.05 2.76
C TYR A 279 4.46 -12.81 3.59
N SER A 280 3.23 -12.91 3.11
CA SER A 280 2.20 -13.70 3.76
C SER A 280 2.19 -15.10 3.17
N VAL A 281 2.54 -16.14 3.93
CA VAL A 281 2.63 -17.52 3.44
C VAL A 281 1.75 -18.43 4.28
N ASN A 282 1.37 -19.58 3.73
CA ASN A 282 0.72 -20.61 4.55
C ASN A 282 1.70 -21.15 5.60
N LYS A 283 1.26 -21.34 6.85
CA LYS A 283 2.07 -21.94 7.92
C LYS A 283 2.61 -23.33 7.54
N LYS A 284 1.87 -24.12 6.75
CA LYS A 284 2.33 -25.44 6.27
C LYS A 284 3.41 -25.31 5.18
N ALA A 285 3.41 -24.22 4.40
CA ALA A 285 4.41 -23.93 3.38
C ALA A 285 5.63 -23.17 3.90
N LEU A 286 5.53 -22.55 5.09
CA LEU A 286 6.60 -21.76 5.69
C LEU A 286 7.96 -22.49 5.70
N PRO A 287 8.08 -23.76 6.11
CA PRO A 287 9.39 -24.44 6.14
C PRO A 287 10.05 -24.52 4.75
N ASN A 288 9.26 -24.76 3.70
CA ASN A 288 9.77 -24.81 2.33
C ASN A 288 10.29 -23.44 1.89
N PHE A 289 9.53 -22.37 2.18
CA PHE A 289 9.98 -21.00 1.91
C PHE A 289 11.25 -20.65 2.69
N GLU A 290 11.35 -21.00 3.97
CA GLU A 290 12.55 -20.76 4.78
C GLU A 290 13.79 -21.46 4.20
N VAL A 291 13.64 -22.70 3.70
CA VAL A 291 14.73 -23.42 3.03
C VAL A 291 15.11 -22.76 1.69
N ALA A 292 14.14 -22.49 0.82
CA ALA A 292 14.40 -21.90 -0.49
C ALA A 292 15.05 -20.53 -0.36
N LEU A 293 14.39 -19.64 0.38
CA LEU A 293 14.87 -18.28 0.55
C LEU A 293 16.19 -18.27 1.35
N GLY A 294 16.32 -19.11 2.39
CA GLY A 294 17.56 -19.29 3.15
C GLY A 294 18.74 -19.66 2.24
N THR A 295 18.50 -20.53 1.27
CA THR A 295 19.51 -20.91 0.26
C THR A 295 19.87 -19.72 -0.62
N ILE A 296 18.90 -18.88 -1.02
CA ILE A 296 19.14 -17.67 -1.83
C ILE A 296 20.05 -16.66 -1.11
N LEU A 297 19.90 -16.45 0.19
CA LEU A 297 20.77 -15.51 0.94
C LEU A 297 22.18 -16.02 1.19
N ASN A 298 22.38 -17.35 1.20
CA ASN A 298 23.63 -17.96 1.64
C ASN A 298 24.39 -18.63 0.51
N SER A 299 24.03 -18.34 -0.74
CA SER A 299 24.64 -18.93 -1.94
C SER A 299 25.12 -17.87 -2.93
N GLN A 300 26.16 -18.22 -3.66
CA GLN A 300 26.71 -17.49 -4.78
C GLN A 300 26.66 -18.33 -6.04
N VAL A 301 26.61 -17.65 -7.18
CA VAL A 301 26.75 -18.26 -8.49
C VAL A 301 27.97 -17.70 -9.20
N GLU A 302 28.74 -18.57 -9.84
CA GLU A 302 29.86 -18.22 -10.72
C GLU A 302 29.57 -18.73 -12.13
N MET A 303 29.67 -17.83 -13.09
CA MET A 303 29.42 -18.09 -14.51
C MET A 303 30.70 -17.89 -15.30
N GLN A 304 31.13 -18.94 -16.01
CA GLN A 304 32.21 -18.91 -16.98
C GLN A 304 31.64 -18.81 -18.40
N TYR A 305 32.01 -17.75 -19.13
CA TYR A 305 31.57 -17.51 -20.51
C TYR A 305 32.56 -18.07 -21.53
N ALA A 306 32.09 -18.22 -22.79
CA ALA A 306 32.86 -18.80 -23.88
C ALA A 306 34.15 -18.04 -24.24
N ASP A 307 34.21 -16.74 -23.95
CA ASP A 307 35.41 -15.90 -24.14
C ASP A 307 36.42 -16.03 -22.98
N GLY A 308 36.13 -16.86 -21.98
CA GLY A 308 36.92 -17.07 -20.78
C GLY A 308 36.62 -16.07 -19.65
N GLU A 309 35.68 -15.13 -19.84
CA GLU A 309 35.24 -14.23 -18.78
C GLU A 309 34.56 -15.04 -17.66
N VAL A 310 34.91 -14.73 -16.40
CA VAL A 310 34.27 -15.32 -15.22
C VAL A 310 33.61 -14.22 -14.42
N ARG A 311 32.30 -14.34 -14.19
CA ARG A 311 31.52 -13.41 -13.36
C ARG A 311 30.91 -14.14 -12.18
N ARG A 312 30.77 -13.44 -11.05
CA ARG A 312 30.20 -13.98 -9.82
C ARG A 312 29.24 -12.97 -9.20
N CYS A 313 28.13 -13.44 -8.64
CA CYS A 313 27.23 -12.63 -7.81
C CYS A 313 26.60 -13.48 -6.70
N ASP A 314 25.98 -12.80 -5.73
CA ASP A 314 25.12 -13.48 -4.76
C ASP A 314 23.85 -13.97 -5.45
N LEU A 315 23.30 -15.10 -5.02
CA LEU A 315 22.05 -15.62 -5.59
C LEU A 315 20.88 -14.66 -5.33
N ALA A 316 20.93 -13.91 -4.21
CA ALA A 316 20.01 -12.82 -3.91
C ALA A 316 20.03 -11.69 -4.95
N ASP A 317 21.16 -11.44 -5.64
CA ASP A 317 21.24 -10.42 -6.69
C ASP A 317 20.47 -10.82 -7.96
N LEU A 318 20.12 -12.10 -8.11
CA LEU A 318 19.26 -12.56 -9.20
C LEU A 318 17.78 -12.22 -8.98
N VAL A 319 17.40 -11.84 -7.75
CA VAL A 319 16.05 -11.40 -7.40
C VAL A 319 15.95 -9.89 -7.63
N MET A 320 15.18 -9.49 -8.63
CA MET A 320 14.96 -8.09 -8.94
C MET A 320 13.95 -7.49 -7.96
N CYS A 321 14.31 -6.35 -7.37
CA CYS A 321 13.60 -5.64 -6.30
C CYS A 321 12.17 -5.11 -6.64
N ALA A 322 11.56 -5.59 -7.72
CA ALA A 322 10.11 -5.51 -7.91
C ALA A 322 9.43 -6.75 -7.31
N MET A 323 9.85 -7.17 -6.10
CA MET A 323 9.60 -8.52 -5.59
C MET A 323 8.12 -8.86 -5.49
N GLY A 324 7.67 -9.62 -6.50
CA GLY A 324 6.66 -10.67 -6.49
C GLY A 324 5.24 -10.24 -6.17
N ASP A 325 4.35 -10.40 -7.14
CA ASP A 325 2.92 -10.50 -6.88
C ASP A 325 2.72 -11.54 -5.75
N GLY A 326 2.28 -11.07 -4.58
CA GLY A 326 2.59 -11.68 -3.28
C GLY A 326 2.27 -13.17 -3.13
N THR A 327 2.93 -13.82 -2.16
CA THR A 327 2.81 -15.25 -1.88
C THR A 327 1.38 -15.71 -1.56
N TYR A 328 0.69 -14.95 -0.71
CA TYR A 328 -0.73 -15.15 -0.40
C TYR A 328 -1.55 -14.02 -1.00
N ASN A 329 -2.37 -14.35 -1.98
CA ASN A 329 -3.32 -13.46 -2.61
C ASN A 329 -4.51 -14.28 -3.11
N ALA A 330 -5.59 -14.29 -2.33
CA ALA A 330 -6.80 -15.03 -2.67
C ALA A 330 -7.46 -14.45 -3.92
N ARG A 331 -7.45 -15.23 -5.01
CA ARG A 331 -7.99 -14.83 -6.30
C ARG A 331 -8.35 -16.03 -7.16
N PHE A 332 -9.32 -15.84 -8.03
CA PHE A 332 -9.47 -16.72 -9.18
C PHE A 332 -8.36 -16.46 -10.21
N THR A 333 -8.00 -17.48 -10.98
CA THR A 333 -7.15 -17.36 -12.16
C THR A 333 -7.83 -16.49 -13.22
N SER A 334 -7.04 -16.02 -14.19
CA SER A 334 -7.59 -15.26 -15.32
C SER A 334 -8.64 -16.10 -16.05
N GLY A 335 -9.89 -15.61 -16.10
CA GLY A 335 -11.04 -16.36 -16.62
C GLY A 335 -12.07 -16.72 -15.55
N GLY A 336 -11.70 -16.66 -14.26
CA GLY A 336 -12.63 -16.79 -13.14
C GLY A 336 -13.05 -18.22 -12.79
N GLU A 337 -12.49 -19.24 -13.44
CA GLU A 337 -12.96 -20.62 -13.30
C GLU A 337 -12.33 -21.36 -12.12
N ASN A 338 -11.05 -21.08 -11.80
CA ASN A 338 -10.30 -21.81 -10.77
C ASN A 338 -9.62 -20.88 -9.77
N LEU A 339 -9.45 -21.32 -8.53
CA LEU A 339 -8.63 -20.66 -7.51
C LEU A 339 -7.14 -20.76 -7.91
N SER A 340 -6.44 -19.64 -7.85
CA SER A 340 -4.99 -19.59 -8.04
C SER A 340 -4.25 -20.22 -6.84
N SER A 341 -3.09 -20.84 -7.06
CA SER A 341 -2.22 -21.33 -5.97
C SER A 341 -1.78 -20.24 -4.98
N HIS A 342 -1.74 -18.97 -5.39
CA HIS A 342 -1.53 -17.85 -4.48
C HIS A 342 -2.65 -17.75 -3.42
N SER A 343 -3.85 -18.26 -3.70
CA SER A 343 -4.96 -18.27 -2.75
C SER A 343 -4.70 -19.18 -1.56
N PHE A 344 -3.79 -20.14 -1.69
CA PHE A 344 -3.44 -21.06 -0.62
C PHE A 344 -2.17 -20.63 0.13
N GLY A 345 -1.45 -19.60 -0.34
CA GLY A 345 -0.19 -19.15 0.24
C GLY A 345 0.96 -20.14 0.02
N THR A 346 0.91 -20.90 -1.07
CA THR A 346 1.84 -21.99 -1.42
C THR A 346 2.68 -21.70 -2.67
N ALA A 347 2.53 -20.50 -3.23
CA ALA A 347 3.25 -20.07 -4.43
C ALA A 347 3.89 -18.69 -4.27
N ILE A 348 4.82 -18.36 -5.15
CA ILE A 348 5.45 -17.04 -5.25
C ILE A 348 5.80 -16.75 -6.71
N ASP A 349 5.59 -15.51 -7.13
CA ASP A 349 6.09 -15.02 -8.40
C ASP A 349 7.40 -14.26 -8.18
N ILE A 350 8.45 -14.62 -8.91
CA ILE A 350 9.76 -13.94 -8.83
C ILE A 350 10.15 -13.41 -10.20
N ASN A 351 10.71 -12.20 -10.21
CA ASN A 351 11.19 -11.53 -11.41
C ASN A 351 10.10 -11.33 -12.48
N SER A 352 8.84 -11.08 -12.07
CA SER A 352 7.70 -10.84 -12.98
C SER A 352 7.89 -9.62 -13.90
N ALA A 353 8.74 -8.67 -13.49
CA ALA A 353 9.10 -7.51 -14.29
C ALA A 353 9.99 -7.84 -15.51
N LEU A 354 10.69 -8.98 -15.51
CA LEU A 354 11.52 -9.39 -16.63
C LEU A 354 10.65 -9.78 -17.84
N PRO A 355 10.88 -9.20 -19.03
CA PRO A 355 10.10 -9.54 -20.22
C PRO A 355 10.07 -11.04 -20.54
N VAL A 356 11.19 -11.75 -20.30
CA VAL A 356 11.32 -13.19 -20.53
C VAL A 356 10.49 -14.03 -19.54
N ASN A 357 10.10 -13.50 -18.38
CA ASN A 357 9.32 -14.25 -17.41
C ASN A 357 7.81 -14.08 -17.56
N ARG A 358 7.35 -13.28 -18.53
CA ARG A 358 5.92 -13.12 -18.80
C ARG A 358 5.35 -14.39 -19.44
N MET A 359 4.08 -14.69 -19.19
CA MET A 359 3.37 -15.82 -19.78
C MET A 359 3.18 -15.68 -21.30
N LYS A 360 4.22 -16.00 -22.08
CA LYS A 360 4.23 -15.99 -23.55
C LYS A 360 4.95 -17.21 -24.07
N GLU A 361 4.44 -17.82 -25.13
CA GLU A 361 5.04 -19.04 -25.69
C GLU A 361 6.45 -18.80 -26.24
N GLU A 362 6.70 -17.63 -26.83
CA GLU A 362 8.04 -17.24 -27.31
C GLU A 362 9.09 -17.23 -26.18
N ASN A 363 8.67 -16.86 -24.96
CA ASN A 363 9.57 -16.82 -23.81
C ASN A 363 10.02 -18.21 -23.37
N ARG A 364 9.17 -19.24 -23.51
CA ARG A 364 9.54 -20.63 -23.24
C ARG A 364 10.74 -21.04 -24.09
N ALA A 365 10.69 -20.74 -25.39
CA ALA A 365 11.76 -21.09 -26.33
C ALA A 365 13.07 -20.35 -26.01
N ILE A 366 12.99 -19.07 -25.60
CA ILE A 366 14.15 -18.26 -25.20
C ILE A 366 14.84 -18.87 -23.97
N ILE A 367 14.07 -19.22 -22.93
CA ILE A 367 14.60 -19.85 -21.72
C ILE A 367 15.18 -21.22 -22.04
N ALA A 368 14.50 -22.02 -22.86
CA ALA A 368 14.98 -23.35 -23.27
C ALA A 368 16.34 -23.28 -24.00
N ASP A 369 16.49 -22.35 -24.94
CA ASP A 369 17.74 -22.12 -25.67
C ASP A 369 18.88 -21.67 -24.74
N ALA A 370 18.58 -20.81 -23.76
CA ALA A 370 19.56 -20.42 -22.75
C ALA A 370 19.96 -21.60 -21.84
N MET A 371 18.99 -22.39 -21.36
CA MET A 371 19.25 -23.58 -20.54
C MET A 371 20.09 -24.62 -21.28
N ALA A 372 19.86 -24.81 -22.59
CA ALA A 372 20.63 -25.76 -23.41
C ALA A 372 22.13 -25.41 -23.53
N LYS A 373 22.48 -24.14 -23.30
CA LYS A 373 23.87 -23.64 -23.32
C LYS A 373 24.52 -23.63 -21.94
N LEU A 374 23.76 -23.96 -20.90
CA LEU A 374 24.23 -23.95 -19.52
C LEU A 374 24.74 -25.33 -19.13
N THR A 375 25.95 -25.40 -18.56
CA THR A 375 26.53 -26.64 -18.03
C THR A 375 26.96 -26.41 -16.59
N TYR A 376 26.52 -27.29 -15.69
CA TYR A 376 26.95 -27.27 -14.30
C TYR A 376 28.36 -27.85 -14.15
N LEU A 377 29.24 -27.11 -13.49
CA LEU A 377 30.65 -27.47 -13.28
C LEU A 377 30.92 -28.02 -11.88
N GLY A 378 29.96 -27.89 -10.96
CA GLY A 378 30.05 -28.36 -9.58
C GLY A 378 29.92 -27.24 -8.55
N ASP A 379 29.75 -27.65 -7.30
CA ASP A 379 29.62 -26.78 -6.13
C ASP A 379 30.94 -26.63 -5.36
N GLY A 380 30.93 -25.73 -4.39
CA GLY A 380 32.00 -25.53 -3.45
C GLY A 380 31.62 -24.49 -2.41
N PHE A 381 32.63 -23.94 -1.74
CA PHE A 381 32.42 -22.93 -0.71
C PHE A 381 33.42 -21.78 -0.86
N ILE A 382 32.95 -20.57 -0.58
CA ILE A 382 33.78 -19.40 -0.32
C ILE A 382 33.52 -18.99 1.13
N GLY A 383 34.46 -19.33 2.02
CA GLY A 383 34.20 -19.22 3.47
C GLY A 383 33.03 -20.12 3.86
N ASN A 384 31.95 -19.52 4.37
CA ASN A 384 30.71 -20.23 4.74
C ASN A 384 29.60 -20.12 3.69
N THR A 385 29.85 -19.46 2.56
CA THR A 385 28.87 -19.24 1.50
C THR A 385 28.99 -20.36 0.48
N ALA A 386 27.88 -21.02 0.15
CA ALA A 386 27.84 -22.03 -0.89
C ALA A 386 28.09 -21.38 -2.26
N LEU A 387 28.84 -22.04 -3.13
CA LEU A 387 29.16 -21.54 -4.47
C LEU A 387 28.76 -22.57 -5.51
N TYR A 388 27.94 -22.18 -6.48
CA TYR A 388 27.53 -23.02 -7.61
C TYR A 388 28.19 -22.50 -8.90
N ARG A 389 28.92 -23.37 -9.60
CA ARG A 389 29.67 -22.97 -10.80
C ARG A 389 29.04 -23.51 -12.06
N PHE A 390 29.00 -22.67 -13.08
CA PHE A 390 28.45 -23.00 -14.39
C PHE A 390 29.36 -22.48 -15.50
N SER A 391 29.37 -23.19 -16.63
CA SER A 391 29.80 -22.62 -17.91
C SER A 391 28.59 -22.32 -18.78
N TYR A 392 28.64 -21.21 -19.51
CA TYR A 392 27.59 -20.79 -20.42
C TYR A 392 28.16 -20.50 -21.81
N ASP A 393 27.73 -21.29 -22.79
CA ASP A 393 28.09 -21.14 -24.21
C ASP A 393 27.18 -20.12 -24.91
N GLY A 394 27.06 -18.94 -24.30
CA GLY A 394 26.27 -17.83 -24.82
C GLY A 394 26.93 -16.49 -24.49
N LYS A 395 26.30 -15.41 -24.93
CA LYS A 395 26.85 -14.06 -24.72
C LYS A 395 26.71 -13.64 -23.26
N ALA A 396 27.76 -13.07 -22.68
CA ALA A 396 27.67 -12.40 -21.39
C ALA A 396 26.70 -11.20 -21.45
N PRO A 397 25.90 -10.96 -20.38
CA PRO A 397 25.00 -9.82 -20.34
C PRO A 397 25.80 -8.51 -20.31
N GLU A 398 25.22 -7.41 -20.72
CA GLU A 398 25.89 -6.10 -20.65
C GLU A 398 26.16 -5.67 -19.20
N THR A 399 25.29 -6.09 -18.28
CA THR A 399 25.39 -5.82 -16.84
C THR A 399 25.09 -7.07 -16.02
N GLY A 400 25.79 -7.24 -14.90
CA GLY A 400 25.58 -8.38 -13.99
C GLY A 400 26.32 -9.65 -14.39
N ALA A 401 26.12 -10.72 -13.61
CA ALA A 401 26.84 -11.98 -13.77
C ALA A 401 26.05 -13.08 -14.48
N VAL A 402 24.73 -12.92 -14.65
CA VAL A 402 23.84 -13.95 -15.20
C VAL A 402 22.86 -13.31 -16.19
N PRO A 403 22.65 -13.88 -17.40
CA PRO A 403 21.62 -13.45 -18.34
C PRO A 403 20.20 -13.52 -17.73
N ASP A 404 19.31 -12.62 -18.13
CA ASP A 404 17.95 -12.55 -17.57
C ASP A 404 17.17 -13.86 -17.76
N GLU A 405 17.39 -14.54 -18.88
CA GLU A 405 16.77 -15.82 -19.26
C GLU A 405 17.12 -16.97 -18.30
N LEU A 406 18.24 -16.86 -17.58
CA LEU A 406 18.72 -17.91 -16.69
C LEU A 406 18.44 -17.63 -15.21
N LYS A 407 18.04 -16.42 -14.83
CA LYS A 407 17.88 -16.04 -13.41
C LYS A 407 16.90 -16.95 -12.67
N ASN A 408 15.69 -17.13 -13.18
CA ASN A 408 14.69 -17.97 -12.53
C ASN A 408 15.02 -19.47 -12.63
N CYS A 409 15.70 -19.91 -13.68
CA CYS A 409 16.21 -21.27 -13.77
C CYS A 409 17.24 -21.57 -12.67
N LEU A 410 18.20 -20.66 -12.43
CA LEU A 410 19.20 -20.84 -11.38
C LEU A 410 18.59 -20.75 -9.98
N LEU A 411 17.65 -19.81 -9.75
CA LEU A 411 16.87 -19.76 -8.52
C LEU A 411 16.08 -21.07 -8.30
N TYR A 412 15.51 -21.62 -9.36
CA TYR A 412 14.81 -22.90 -9.30
C TYR A 412 15.73 -24.04 -8.89
N GLU A 413 16.77 -24.28 -9.68
CA GLU A 413 17.65 -25.44 -9.55
C GLU A 413 18.43 -25.42 -8.24
N ILE A 414 18.85 -24.23 -7.77
CA ILE A 414 19.68 -24.09 -6.57
C ILE A 414 18.84 -24.04 -5.30
N ALA A 415 17.67 -23.38 -5.32
CA ALA A 415 16.94 -23.05 -4.09
C ALA A 415 15.53 -23.64 -4.01
N PHE A 416 14.69 -23.41 -5.02
CA PHE A 416 13.28 -23.79 -4.94
C PHE A 416 13.05 -25.29 -5.12
N ALA A 417 13.70 -25.94 -6.09
CA ALA A 417 13.53 -27.37 -6.33
C ALA A 417 14.01 -28.22 -5.15
N PRO A 418 15.19 -27.95 -4.53
CA PRO A 418 15.60 -28.65 -3.30
C PRO A 418 14.66 -28.42 -2.12
N ALA A 419 13.96 -27.27 -2.09
CA ALA A 419 12.93 -26.96 -1.12
C ALA A 419 11.55 -27.57 -1.46
N GLY A 420 11.43 -28.35 -2.53
CA GLY A 420 10.22 -29.08 -2.92
C GLY A 420 9.23 -28.28 -3.79
N PHE A 421 9.59 -27.09 -4.25
CA PHE A 421 8.76 -26.34 -5.19
C PHE A 421 8.89 -26.90 -6.60
N ASN A 422 7.82 -26.75 -7.36
CA ASN A 422 7.77 -26.86 -8.81
C ASN A 422 7.91 -25.46 -9.44
N TRP A 423 8.27 -25.42 -10.72
CA TRP A 423 8.43 -24.18 -11.47
C TRP A 423 7.47 -24.14 -12.67
N GLY A 424 6.70 -23.05 -12.76
CA GLY A 424 5.66 -22.84 -13.77
C GLY A 424 6.18 -22.79 -15.21
N TYR A 425 7.50 -22.64 -15.42
CA TYR A 425 8.13 -22.88 -16.71
C TYR A 425 7.82 -24.27 -17.28
N TYR A 426 7.73 -25.29 -16.43
CA TYR A 426 7.45 -26.66 -16.85
C TYR A 426 5.95 -26.96 -17.06
N PHE A 427 5.05 -25.97 -16.90
CA PHE A 427 3.62 -26.14 -17.19
C PHE A 427 3.38 -26.24 -18.71
N SER A 428 2.28 -26.87 -19.14
CA SER A 428 1.97 -27.07 -20.56
C SER A 428 1.46 -25.78 -21.22
N GLU A 429 0.37 -25.20 -20.74
CA GLU A 429 -0.13 -23.88 -21.15
C GLU A 429 -0.92 -23.21 -20.02
N PRO A 430 -0.65 -21.94 -19.69
CA PRO A 430 0.48 -21.13 -20.17
C PRO A 430 1.79 -21.55 -19.50
N CYS A 431 2.91 -21.35 -20.20
CA CYS A 431 4.22 -21.29 -19.55
C CYS A 431 4.23 -20.12 -18.56
N ASP A 432 4.55 -20.35 -17.28
CA ASP A 432 4.63 -19.28 -16.28
C ASP A 432 6.02 -19.25 -15.58
N PRO A 433 7.06 -18.69 -16.24
CA PRO A 433 8.42 -18.74 -15.71
C PRO A 433 8.66 -17.88 -14.47
N MET A 434 7.75 -16.98 -14.10
CA MET A 434 7.84 -16.27 -12.82
C MET A 434 7.37 -17.11 -11.63
N HIS A 435 6.58 -18.16 -11.88
CA HIS A 435 5.79 -18.83 -10.84
C HIS A 435 6.51 -20.03 -10.22
N PHE A 436 6.61 -20.06 -8.89
CA PHE A 436 7.15 -21.18 -8.10
C PHE A 436 6.09 -21.64 -7.10
N THR A 437 5.78 -22.94 -7.05
CA THR A 437 4.59 -23.45 -6.33
C THR A 437 4.82 -24.83 -5.72
N LEU A 438 4.21 -25.08 -4.56
CA LEU A 438 4.24 -26.39 -3.88
C LEU A 438 3.05 -27.29 -4.24
N THR A 439 2.05 -26.74 -4.93
CA THR A 439 0.70 -27.34 -5.02
C THR A 439 0.19 -27.51 -6.45
N GLU A 440 1.04 -27.36 -7.46
CA GLU A 440 0.73 -27.68 -8.85
C GLU A 440 1.81 -28.59 -9.43
N ILE A 441 1.41 -29.55 -10.25
CA ILE A 441 2.35 -30.51 -10.85
C ILE A 441 2.62 -30.09 -12.30
N PRO A 442 3.89 -29.91 -12.70
CA PRO A 442 4.20 -29.62 -14.07
C PRO A 442 3.88 -30.78 -15.03
N ALA A 443 3.37 -30.43 -16.21
CA ALA A 443 3.10 -31.39 -17.28
C ALA A 443 4.37 -31.85 -18.02
N ASN A 444 5.41 -31.00 -18.07
CA ASN A 444 6.66 -31.29 -18.76
C ASN A 444 7.73 -31.80 -17.78
N GLU A 445 8.59 -32.70 -18.27
CA GLU A 445 9.70 -33.23 -17.48
C GLU A 445 10.71 -32.13 -17.12
N ARG A 446 11.16 -32.14 -15.86
CA ARG A 446 12.22 -31.26 -15.38
C ARG A 446 13.54 -31.61 -16.06
N VAL A 447 14.20 -30.61 -16.62
CA VAL A 447 15.60 -30.69 -17.04
C VAL A 447 16.48 -30.42 -15.82
N VAL A 448 17.08 -31.46 -15.25
CA VAL A 448 17.94 -31.34 -14.07
C VAL A 448 19.32 -30.82 -14.49
N ILE A 449 19.66 -29.61 -14.04
CA ILE A 449 20.94 -28.96 -14.36
C ILE A 449 21.93 -29.16 -13.19
N VAL A 450 21.48 -28.93 -11.97
CA VAL A 450 22.28 -29.16 -10.75
C VAL A 450 22.02 -30.60 -10.29
N LYS A 451 23.10 -31.38 -10.11
CA LYS A 451 23.03 -32.81 -9.76
C LYS A 451 23.35 -33.08 -8.31
#